data_AF-D8GU78-F1
#
_entry.id   AF-D8GU78-F1
#
_cell.length_a   1.000
_cell.length_b   1.000
_cell.length_c   1.000
_cell.angle_alpha   90.00
_cell.angle_beta   90.00
_cell.angle_gamma   90.00
#
_symmetry.space_group_name_H-M   'P 1'
#
loop_
_entity.id
_entity.type
_entity.pdbx_description
1 polymer ?
#
loop_
_entity_poly.entity_id
_entity_poly.type
_entity_poly.pdbx_seq_one_letter_code
_entity_poly.pdbx_strand_id
1 'polypeptide(L)'
;MNTSKLELNKEYKNYKVLCIILEEKIKNGKSKKLQLQDWSRYFKYHKIGNKFIIDEIYDTPKEKIDNRKGHSGKNKNSRNNCIYGGSVDIILSDYFKNTSNAIIYKTTNQLAVQAGLINRNYSSAFSNKHNFFKYSTKDTELNSTAGFDFFSFCKGSLKDIIRKSLQRLYSLKYIIFEETYLLSYQYEVRRATEEEIQIIENIEQQVLKDMQIDNKNKLQYNDKLRKRYYDKINNLAMDKIDNLDVLYIGYKITINKDNIPDEKHDIQQLREELNKLFKERTLMKMQKRKDKYVEGNPYIGQPSPFWEEFVLERLNENYMQYANYICNMLLDLKTKDIRDYLKL
;
A
#
# COMPACT_ATOMS: atom_id res chain seq x y z
N MET A 1 -30.70 23.84 10.84
CA MET A 1 -30.76 24.90 9.81
C MET A 1 -32.16 25.46 9.75
N ASN A 2 -32.30 26.78 9.76
CA ASN A 2 -33.58 27.47 9.74
C ASN A 2 -33.89 28.01 8.33
N THR A 3 -34.85 27.42 7.61
CA THR A 3 -35.21 27.85 6.24
C THR A 3 -36.39 28.81 6.18
N SER A 4 -37.02 29.14 7.31
CA SER A 4 -38.22 30.00 7.37
C SER A 4 -37.99 31.43 6.87
N LYS A 5 -36.74 31.88 6.85
CA LYS A 5 -36.32 33.21 6.40
C LYS A 5 -35.86 33.25 4.93
N LEU A 6 -35.99 32.13 4.21
CA LEU A 6 -35.70 32.07 2.78
C LEU A 6 -36.93 32.48 1.96
N GLU A 7 -36.68 33.26 0.91
CA GLU A 7 -37.70 33.67 -0.06
C GLU A 7 -37.32 33.12 -1.44
N LEU A 8 -38.32 32.59 -2.16
CA LEU A 8 -38.13 32.06 -3.51
C LEU A 8 -37.75 33.18 -4.48
N ASN A 9 -36.85 32.87 -5.42
CA ASN A 9 -36.31 33.78 -6.42
C ASN A 9 -35.60 35.02 -5.85
N LYS A 10 -35.35 35.08 -4.55
CA LYS A 10 -34.58 36.15 -3.92
C LYS A 10 -33.09 35.94 -4.12
N GLU A 11 -32.40 37.04 -4.41
CA GLU A 11 -30.96 37.06 -4.58
C GLU A 11 -30.26 37.30 -3.23
N TYR A 12 -29.38 36.37 -2.84
CA TYR A 12 -28.53 36.49 -1.66
C TYR A 12 -27.08 36.74 -2.07
N LYS A 13 -26.54 37.88 -1.62
CA LYS A 13 -25.25 38.44 -2.09
C LYS A 13 -24.06 37.48 -2.02
N ASN A 14 -23.97 36.67 -0.98
CA ASN A 14 -22.91 35.67 -0.83
C ASN A 14 -23.23 34.63 0.26
N TYR A 15 -22.36 33.62 0.36
CA TYR A 15 -22.45 32.55 1.35
C TYR A 15 -22.50 33.04 2.81
N LYS A 16 -21.79 34.12 3.18
CA LYS A 16 -21.81 34.63 4.57
C LYS A 16 -23.19 35.21 4.92
N VAL A 17 -23.79 35.95 4.00
CA VAL A 17 -25.15 36.48 4.15
C VAL A 17 -26.14 35.33 4.30
N LEU A 18 -26.01 34.30 3.45
CA LEU A 18 -26.88 33.13 3.52
C LEU A 18 -26.71 32.34 4.83
N CYS A 19 -25.47 32.22 5.35
CA CYS A 19 -25.22 31.63 6.68
C CYS A 19 -25.96 32.38 7.81
N ILE A 20 -25.96 33.71 7.78
CA ILE A 20 -26.64 34.52 8.82
C ILE A 20 -28.15 34.27 8.79
N ILE A 21 -28.73 34.24 7.59
CA ILE A 21 -30.18 34.04 7.38
C ILE A 21 -30.60 32.63 7.82
N LEU A 22 -29.76 31.64 7.53
CA LEU A 22 -29.99 30.24 7.89
C LEU A 22 -29.62 29.88 9.34
N GLU A 23 -29.11 30.86 10.10
CA GLU A 23 -28.59 30.71 11.47
C GLU A 23 -27.47 29.65 11.57
N GLU A 24 -26.64 29.57 10.54
CA GLU A 24 -25.57 28.61 10.39
C GLU A 24 -24.19 29.25 10.59
N LYS A 25 -23.26 28.51 11.20
CA LYS A 25 -21.88 29.00 11.37
C LYS A 25 -21.19 29.16 10.01
N ILE A 26 -20.49 30.28 9.83
CA ILE A 26 -19.62 30.52 8.67
C ILE A 26 -18.43 29.56 8.74
N LYS A 27 -18.22 28.78 7.67
CA LYS A 27 -17.13 27.81 7.54
C LYS A 27 -16.25 28.14 6.35
N ASN A 28 -15.04 27.58 6.35
CA ASN A 28 -14.05 27.72 5.28
C ASN A 28 -13.61 26.35 4.72
N GLY A 29 -12.93 26.36 3.57
CA GLY A 29 -12.31 25.19 2.96
C GLY A 29 -13.28 24.02 2.73
N LYS A 30 -12.88 22.81 3.17
CA LYS A 30 -13.67 21.58 3.03
C LYS A 30 -14.99 21.64 3.80
N SER A 31 -15.00 22.26 4.97
CA SER A 31 -16.17 22.37 5.82
C SER A 31 -17.26 23.25 5.20
N LYS A 32 -16.87 24.28 4.45
CA LYS A 32 -17.79 25.09 3.62
C LYS A 32 -18.44 24.25 2.51
N LYS A 33 -17.65 23.46 1.78
CA LYS A 33 -18.15 22.60 0.70
C LYS A 33 -19.17 21.58 1.22
N LEU A 34 -18.88 20.95 2.36
CA LEU A 34 -19.79 20.00 3.00
C LEU A 34 -21.08 20.64 3.49
N GLN A 35 -21.02 21.86 4.02
CA GLN A 35 -22.21 22.59 4.44
C GLN A 35 -23.11 22.95 3.25
N LEU A 36 -22.53 23.38 2.12
CA LEU A 36 -23.29 23.64 0.89
C LEU A 36 -23.96 22.37 0.33
N GLN A 37 -23.33 21.21 0.46
CA GLN A 37 -23.92 19.92 0.09
C GLN A 37 -25.07 19.52 1.05
N ASP A 38 -24.94 19.83 2.34
CA ASP A 38 -26.02 19.58 3.29
C ASP A 38 -27.21 20.52 3.04
N TRP A 39 -26.95 21.77 2.61
CA TRP A 39 -28.00 22.74 2.25
C TRP A 39 -28.85 22.31 1.06
N SER A 40 -28.28 21.62 0.07
CA SER A 40 -29.05 21.10 -1.08
C SER A 40 -30.14 20.08 -0.71
N ARG A 41 -30.18 19.65 0.57
CA ARG A 41 -31.26 18.82 1.10
C ARG A 41 -32.50 19.62 1.48
N TYR A 42 -32.37 20.91 1.69
CA TYR A 42 -33.44 21.76 2.21
C TYR A 42 -33.96 22.75 1.17
N PHE A 43 -33.14 23.12 0.20
CA PHE A 43 -33.55 23.99 -0.89
C PHE A 43 -32.65 23.78 -2.12
N LYS A 44 -33.21 24.04 -3.30
CA LYS A 44 -32.48 24.12 -4.56
C LYS A 44 -32.03 25.55 -4.79
N TYR A 45 -30.80 25.72 -5.27
CA TYR A 45 -30.28 27.02 -5.64
C TYR A 45 -29.36 26.91 -6.84
N HIS A 46 -29.23 28.01 -7.56
CA HIS A 46 -28.17 28.23 -8.52
C HIS A 46 -27.37 29.49 -8.13
N LYS A 47 -26.23 29.70 -8.80
CA LYS A 47 -25.33 30.82 -8.52
C LYS A 47 -25.15 31.70 -9.74
N ILE A 48 -25.17 33.00 -9.50
CA ILE A 48 -24.72 34.01 -10.46
C ILE A 48 -23.52 34.72 -9.83
N GLY A 49 -22.32 34.37 -10.29
CA GLY A 49 -21.06 34.77 -9.65
C GLY A 49 -20.98 34.29 -8.20
N ASN A 50 -20.88 35.23 -7.25
CA ASN A 50 -20.82 34.94 -5.81
C ASN A 50 -22.19 34.84 -5.14
N LYS A 51 -23.26 35.16 -5.87
CA LYS A 51 -24.62 35.27 -5.36
C LYS A 51 -25.36 33.94 -5.45
N PHE A 52 -26.36 33.75 -4.59
CA PHE A 52 -27.20 32.56 -4.53
C PHE A 52 -28.65 32.96 -4.79
N ILE A 53 -29.33 32.23 -5.67
CA ILE A 53 -30.76 32.40 -5.95
C ILE A 53 -31.45 31.10 -5.57
N ILE A 54 -32.47 31.18 -4.73
CA ILE A 54 -33.20 30.01 -4.22
C ILE A 54 -34.34 29.69 -5.17
N ASP A 55 -34.25 28.54 -5.84
CA ASP A 55 -35.21 28.10 -6.84
C ASP A 55 -36.41 27.38 -6.22
N GLU A 56 -36.18 26.67 -5.12
CA GLU A 56 -37.16 25.80 -4.49
C GLU A 56 -36.80 25.58 -3.01
N ILE A 57 -37.77 25.61 -2.11
CA ILE A 57 -37.59 25.29 -0.68
C ILE A 57 -38.42 24.04 -0.39
N TYR A 58 -37.81 23.03 0.21
CA TYR A 58 -38.48 21.77 0.50
C TYR A 58 -39.17 21.82 1.87
N ASP A 59 -40.46 21.46 1.92
CA ASP A 59 -41.21 21.35 3.17
C ASP A 59 -40.63 20.28 4.10
N THR A 60 -40.18 19.16 3.52
CA THR A 60 -39.44 18.11 4.22
C THR A 60 -38.03 18.00 3.63
N PRO A 61 -36.96 18.13 4.45
CA PRO A 61 -35.60 18.01 3.95
C PRO A 61 -35.36 16.63 3.34
N LYS A 62 -34.72 16.59 2.16
CA LYS A 62 -34.28 15.35 1.52
C LYS A 62 -33.41 14.54 2.48
N GLU A 63 -33.52 13.22 2.40
CA GLU A 63 -32.72 12.33 3.23
C GLU A 63 -31.23 12.63 3.11
N LYS A 64 -30.53 12.54 4.25
CA LYS A 64 -29.07 12.68 4.24
C LYS A 64 -28.49 11.42 3.63
N ILE A 65 -28.03 11.51 2.38
CA ILE A 65 -27.22 10.46 1.79
C ILE A 65 -25.83 10.54 2.43
N ASP A 66 -25.69 9.87 3.57
CA ASP A 66 -24.39 9.66 4.19
C ASP A 66 -23.74 8.41 3.59
N ASN A 67 -22.88 8.62 2.58
CA ASN A 67 -22.00 7.56 2.08
C ASN A 67 -20.98 7.07 3.13
N ARG A 68 -21.08 7.55 4.37
CA ARG A 68 -20.44 7.00 5.56
C ARG A 68 -21.32 5.99 6.31
N LYS A 69 -22.47 5.53 5.78
CA LYS A 69 -23.08 4.28 6.28
C LYS A 69 -22.03 3.17 6.14
N GLY A 70 -21.42 2.80 7.28
CA GLY A 70 -20.18 2.01 7.40
C GLY A 70 -19.06 2.67 8.21
N HIS A 71 -19.18 3.92 8.64
CA HIS A 71 -18.18 4.68 9.41
C HIS A 71 -18.80 5.45 10.59
N SER A 72 -19.74 4.82 11.31
CA SER A 72 -19.85 5.14 12.74
C SER A 72 -18.49 4.84 13.37
N GLY A 73 -17.98 5.72 14.24
CA GLY A 73 -16.70 5.55 14.95
C GLY A 73 -16.64 4.33 15.89
N LYS A 74 -17.59 3.39 15.75
CA LYS A 74 -17.63 2.07 16.37
C LYS A 74 -17.41 0.95 15.35
N ASN A 75 -16.94 1.26 14.14
CA ASN A 75 -16.54 0.22 13.21
C ASN A 75 -15.24 -0.42 13.73
N LYS A 76 -15.19 -1.75 13.80
CA LYS A 76 -13.96 -2.51 14.09
C LYS A 76 -12.82 -2.05 13.17
N ASN A 77 -13.10 -1.44 12.01
CA ASN A 77 -12.13 -0.88 11.06
C ASN A 77 -11.96 0.66 11.11
N SER A 78 -11.97 1.27 12.31
CA SER A 78 -11.43 2.63 12.52
C SER A 78 -9.96 2.69 12.07
N ARG A 79 -9.39 3.87 11.79
CA ARG A 79 -8.04 4.09 11.23
C ARG A 79 -6.89 3.41 12.01
N ASN A 80 -7.16 2.88 13.20
CA ASN A 80 -6.23 2.10 14.03
C ASN A 80 -6.36 0.57 13.90
N ASN A 81 -7.40 0.03 13.27
CA ASN A 81 -7.47 -1.41 13.03
C ASN A 81 -7.03 -1.68 11.59
N CYS A 82 -5.80 -2.16 11.45
CA CYS A 82 -5.36 -2.75 10.20
C CYS A 82 -6.38 -3.84 9.84
N ILE A 83 -7.02 -3.76 8.66
CA ILE A 83 -8.05 -4.74 8.25
C ILE A 83 -7.45 -6.16 8.22
N TYR A 84 -6.15 -6.25 8.00
CA TYR A 84 -5.35 -7.47 8.03
C TYR A 84 -4.83 -7.83 9.43
N GLY A 85 -4.91 -6.88 10.37
CA GLY A 85 -4.14 -6.88 11.60
C GLY A 85 -4.44 -8.08 12.49
N GLY A 86 -5.72 -8.34 12.77
CA GLY A 86 -6.11 -9.48 13.60
C GLY A 86 -5.59 -10.82 13.04
N SER A 87 -5.84 -11.09 11.76
CA SER A 87 -5.41 -12.34 11.13
C SER A 87 -3.88 -12.47 11.04
N VAL A 88 -3.19 -11.39 10.62
CA VAL A 88 -1.71 -11.42 10.51
C VAL A 88 -1.07 -11.61 11.88
N ASP A 89 -1.58 -10.96 12.93
CA ASP A 89 -1.05 -11.10 14.29
C ASP A 89 -1.19 -12.54 14.79
N ILE A 90 -2.35 -13.16 14.59
CA ILE A 90 -2.60 -14.56 14.97
C ILE A 90 -1.65 -15.49 14.21
N ILE A 91 -1.57 -15.37 12.87
CA ILE A 91 -0.74 -16.25 12.04
C ILE A 91 0.74 -16.10 12.38
N LEU A 92 1.24 -14.88 12.60
CA LEU A 92 2.63 -14.66 12.98
C LEU A 92 2.91 -15.10 14.42
N SER A 93 1.96 -14.95 15.35
CA SER A 93 2.11 -15.45 16.72
C SER A 93 2.24 -16.97 16.75
N ASP A 94 1.38 -17.67 16.00
CA ASP A 94 1.48 -19.12 15.83
C ASP A 94 2.83 -19.52 15.23
N TYR A 95 3.26 -18.84 14.15
CA TYR A 95 4.57 -19.07 13.55
C TYR A 95 5.72 -18.88 14.55
N PHE A 96 5.68 -17.84 15.38
CA PHE A 96 6.71 -17.56 16.39
C PHE A 96 6.68 -18.55 17.56
N LYS A 97 5.50 -18.97 18.02
CA LYS A 97 5.38 -19.99 19.06
C LYS A 97 6.01 -21.32 18.62
N ASN A 98 5.74 -21.71 17.38
CA ASN A 98 6.13 -23.00 16.81
C ASN A 98 7.54 -23.03 16.22
N THR A 99 8.24 -21.91 16.12
CA THR A 99 9.63 -21.91 15.63
C THR A 99 10.59 -22.42 16.70
N SER A 100 11.62 -23.19 16.33
CA SER A 100 12.59 -23.73 17.30
C SER A 100 13.45 -22.63 17.95
N ASN A 101 13.78 -21.59 17.19
CA ASN A 101 14.79 -20.60 17.57
C ASN A 101 14.17 -19.46 18.38
N ALA A 102 14.80 -19.05 19.48
CA ALA A 102 14.38 -17.88 20.25
C ALA A 102 14.64 -16.56 19.52
N ILE A 103 15.60 -16.54 18.59
CA ILE A 103 15.93 -15.39 17.74
C ILE A 103 15.82 -15.82 16.29
N ILE A 104 15.11 -15.03 15.49
CA ILE A 104 15.00 -15.24 14.05
C ILE A 104 15.35 -13.96 13.27
N TYR A 105 15.84 -14.16 12.06
CA TYR A 105 16.15 -13.08 11.12
C TYR A 105 15.27 -13.21 9.89
N LYS A 106 14.42 -12.21 9.63
CA LYS A 106 13.45 -12.26 8.54
C LYS A 106 13.28 -10.92 7.85
N THR A 107 13.15 -10.94 6.52
CA THR A 107 12.70 -9.78 5.74
C THR A 107 11.18 -9.63 5.79
N THR A 108 10.68 -8.44 5.42
CA THR A 108 9.24 -8.20 5.23
C THR A 108 8.59 -9.25 4.33
N ASN A 109 9.23 -9.60 3.20
CA ASN A 109 8.64 -10.56 2.27
C ASN A 109 8.61 -11.98 2.87
N GLN A 110 9.64 -12.38 3.63
CA GLN A 110 9.63 -13.69 4.29
C GLN A 110 8.49 -13.79 5.31
N LEU A 111 8.26 -12.74 6.12
CA LEU A 111 7.13 -12.70 7.04
C LEU A 111 5.78 -12.65 6.30
N ALA A 112 5.69 -11.93 5.18
CA ALA A 112 4.49 -11.89 4.36
C ALA A 112 4.15 -13.24 3.71
N VAL A 113 5.16 -14.05 3.36
CA VAL A 113 4.98 -15.44 2.94
C VAL A 113 4.46 -16.29 4.11
N GLN A 114 5.03 -16.16 5.32
CA GLN A 114 4.52 -16.88 6.50
C GLN A 114 3.08 -16.50 6.85
N ALA A 115 2.71 -15.23 6.65
CA ALA A 115 1.36 -14.73 6.86
C ALA A 115 0.39 -15.16 5.75
N GLY A 116 0.84 -15.71 4.62
CA GLY A 116 -0.03 -16.07 3.49
C GLY A 116 -0.52 -14.87 2.65
N LEU A 117 0.14 -13.71 2.74
CA LEU A 117 -0.21 -12.54 1.92
C LEU A 117 0.28 -12.69 0.46
N ILE A 118 1.44 -13.34 0.31
CA ILE A 118 2.12 -13.57 -0.97
C ILE A 118 2.65 -15.00 -1.02
N ASN A 119 2.87 -15.52 -2.23
CA ASN A 119 3.53 -16.81 -2.40
C ASN A 119 5.07 -16.65 -2.51
N ARG A 120 5.77 -17.79 -2.62
CA ARG A 120 7.25 -17.83 -2.67
C ARG A 120 7.82 -17.20 -3.95
N ASN A 121 7.05 -17.15 -5.05
CA ASN A 121 7.49 -16.59 -6.32
C ASN A 121 7.68 -15.06 -6.24
N TYR A 122 6.90 -14.38 -5.39
CA TYR A 122 6.87 -12.91 -5.31
C TYR A 122 8.27 -12.29 -5.16
N SER A 123 9.10 -12.79 -4.25
CA SER A 123 10.42 -12.18 -3.99
C SER A 123 11.36 -12.32 -5.20
N SER A 124 11.41 -13.50 -5.81
CA SER A 124 12.20 -13.74 -7.03
C SER A 124 11.70 -12.89 -8.20
N ALA A 125 10.38 -12.81 -8.40
CA ALA A 125 9.78 -11.96 -9.43
C ALA A 125 10.06 -10.48 -9.20
N PHE A 126 10.00 -10.01 -7.94
CA PHE A 126 10.28 -8.62 -7.59
C PHE A 126 11.73 -8.23 -7.86
N SER A 127 12.68 -9.13 -7.58
CA SER A 127 14.11 -8.92 -7.83
C SER A 127 14.45 -9.04 -9.32
N ASN A 128 13.80 -9.94 -10.04
CA ASN A 128 14.06 -10.25 -11.44
C ASN A 128 12.84 -9.94 -12.33
N LYS A 129 12.33 -8.70 -12.25
CA LYS A 129 11.10 -8.28 -12.97
C LYS A 129 11.17 -8.55 -14.47
N HIS A 130 12.33 -8.29 -15.09
CA HIS A 130 12.54 -8.54 -16.51
C HIS A 130 12.31 -10.02 -16.87
N ASN A 131 12.91 -10.94 -16.12
CA ASN A 131 12.78 -12.38 -16.36
C ASN A 131 11.36 -12.85 -16.03
N PHE A 132 10.71 -12.26 -15.03
CA PHE A 132 9.28 -12.52 -14.75
C PHE A 132 8.37 -12.09 -15.91
N PHE A 133 8.57 -10.90 -16.48
CA PHE A 133 7.79 -10.46 -17.65
C PHE A 133 8.04 -11.36 -18.85
N LYS A 134 9.31 -11.70 -19.14
CA LYS A 134 9.67 -12.63 -20.21
C LYS A 134 9.10 -14.04 -20.01
N TYR A 135 9.03 -14.52 -18.77
CA TYR A 135 8.38 -15.80 -18.46
C TYR A 135 6.88 -15.75 -18.78
N SER A 136 6.24 -14.64 -18.41
CA SER A 136 4.79 -14.46 -18.51
C SER A 136 4.28 -14.32 -19.96
N THR A 137 5.14 -13.91 -20.91
CA THR A 137 4.77 -13.83 -22.34
C THR A 137 4.40 -15.17 -22.96
N LYS A 138 4.66 -16.30 -22.27
CA LYS A 138 4.18 -17.62 -22.68
C LYS A 138 2.66 -17.75 -22.58
N ASP A 139 2.04 -17.03 -21.65
CA ASP A 139 0.62 -17.15 -21.32
C ASP A 139 -0.18 -15.90 -21.70
N THR A 140 0.45 -14.71 -21.65
CA THR A 140 -0.22 -13.43 -21.93
C THR A 140 0.78 -12.33 -22.27
N GLU A 141 0.43 -11.42 -23.18
CA GLU A 141 1.21 -10.21 -23.44
C GLU A 141 1.15 -9.25 -22.25
N LEU A 142 1.98 -9.47 -21.24
CA LEU A 142 2.06 -8.55 -20.09
C LEU A 142 2.64 -7.21 -20.52
N ASN A 143 1.87 -6.14 -20.33
CA ASN A 143 2.43 -4.80 -20.35
C ASN A 143 3.22 -4.52 -19.06
N SER A 144 4.29 -3.75 -19.19
CA SER A 144 5.23 -3.56 -18.09
C SER A 144 4.63 -2.70 -16.97
N THR A 145 3.77 -1.73 -17.32
CA THR A 145 3.13 -0.82 -16.36
C THR A 145 2.25 -1.55 -15.35
N ALA A 146 1.44 -2.54 -15.76
CA ALA A 146 0.61 -3.31 -14.82
C ALA A 146 1.48 -4.02 -13.77
N GLY A 147 2.61 -4.60 -14.17
CA GLY A 147 3.55 -5.20 -13.24
C GLY A 147 4.23 -4.20 -12.31
N PHE A 148 4.68 -3.05 -12.82
CA PHE A 148 5.25 -2.00 -11.98
C PHE A 148 4.23 -1.45 -10.96
N ASP A 149 2.99 -1.23 -11.38
CA ASP A 149 1.90 -0.80 -10.50
C ASP A 149 1.61 -1.86 -9.42
N PHE A 150 1.50 -3.13 -9.81
CA PHE A 150 1.34 -4.26 -8.88
C PHE A 150 2.45 -4.28 -7.83
N PHE A 151 3.72 -4.31 -8.26
CA PHE A 151 4.85 -4.41 -7.35
C PHE A 151 4.96 -3.20 -6.41
N SER A 152 4.68 -2.00 -6.91
CA SER A 152 4.62 -0.78 -6.09
C SER A 152 3.56 -0.90 -4.99
N PHE A 153 2.34 -1.31 -5.37
CA PHE A 153 1.23 -1.45 -4.42
C PHE A 153 1.49 -2.55 -3.39
N CYS A 154 1.95 -3.72 -3.80
CA CYS A 154 2.27 -4.82 -2.92
C CYS A 154 3.42 -4.45 -1.97
N LYS A 155 4.54 -3.94 -2.49
CA LYS A 155 5.69 -3.54 -1.66
C LYS A 155 5.29 -2.59 -0.53
N GLY A 156 4.56 -1.51 -0.86
CA GLY A 156 4.09 -0.56 0.14
C GLY A 156 3.14 -1.19 1.17
N SER A 157 2.17 -1.98 0.68
CA SER A 157 1.17 -2.63 1.55
C SER A 157 1.81 -3.65 2.49
N LEU A 158 2.72 -4.50 2.00
CA LEU A 158 3.38 -5.52 2.80
C LEU A 158 4.25 -4.91 3.91
N LYS A 159 5.03 -3.88 3.59
CA LYS A 159 5.85 -3.18 4.58
C LYS A 159 4.99 -2.64 5.72
N ASP A 160 3.89 -1.98 5.39
CA ASP A 160 2.99 -1.41 6.40
C ASP A 160 2.27 -2.48 7.22
N ILE A 161 1.76 -3.54 6.58
CA ILE A 161 1.02 -4.62 7.26
C ILE A 161 1.92 -5.34 8.26
N ILE A 162 3.10 -5.79 7.80
CA ILE A 162 4.04 -6.55 8.62
C ILE A 162 4.59 -5.68 9.75
N ARG A 163 5.05 -4.45 9.46
CA ARG A 163 5.59 -3.57 10.50
C ARG A 163 4.55 -3.27 11.58
N LYS A 164 3.31 -2.98 11.19
CA LYS A 164 2.23 -2.73 12.16
C LYS A 164 1.88 -3.97 12.97
N SER A 165 1.97 -5.17 12.39
CA SER A 165 1.79 -6.42 13.12
C SER A 165 2.89 -6.62 14.16
N LEU A 166 4.15 -6.52 13.75
CA LEU A 166 5.29 -6.60 14.67
C LEU A 166 5.18 -5.58 15.82
N GLN A 167 4.74 -4.35 15.53
CA GLN A 167 4.48 -3.33 16.56
C GLN A 167 3.41 -3.76 17.58
N ARG A 168 2.30 -4.36 17.13
CA ARG A 168 1.25 -4.84 18.04
C ARG A 168 1.75 -6.03 18.87
N LEU A 169 2.44 -6.98 18.25
CA LEU A 169 3.03 -8.13 18.94
C LEU A 169 4.10 -7.71 19.96
N TYR A 170 4.87 -6.65 19.65
CA TYR A 170 5.79 -6.01 20.59
C TYR A 170 5.06 -5.38 21.78
N SER A 171 3.98 -4.63 21.53
CA SER A 171 3.15 -4.06 22.61
C SER A 171 2.53 -5.11 23.52
N LEU A 172 2.22 -6.30 22.98
CA LEU A 172 1.75 -7.46 23.72
C LEU A 172 2.89 -8.23 24.43
N LYS A 173 4.15 -7.80 24.28
CA LYS A 173 5.35 -8.44 24.83
C LYS A 173 5.61 -9.86 24.29
N TYR A 174 5.01 -10.22 23.15
CA TYR A 174 5.21 -11.52 22.50
C TYR A 174 6.57 -11.60 21.81
N ILE A 175 7.07 -10.44 21.35
CA ILE A 175 8.36 -10.33 20.68
C ILE A 175 9.08 -9.04 21.09
N ILE A 176 10.39 -9.00 20.87
CA ILE A 176 11.20 -7.79 20.71
C ILE A 176 11.70 -7.79 19.26
N PHE A 177 11.60 -6.67 18.55
CA PHE A 177 12.10 -6.61 17.18
C PHE A 177 12.81 -5.30 16.87
N GLU A 178 13.81 -5.38 15.98
CA GLU A 178 14.54 -4.25 15.43
C GLU A 178 14.67 -4.40 13.91
N GLU A 179 14.54 -3.29 13.18
CA GLU A 179 14.84 -3.23 11.75
C GLU A 179 16.32 -2.89 11.60
N THR A 180 17.09 -3.77 10.98
CA THR A 180 18.55 -3.66 10.94
C THR A 180 19.14 -4.30 9.68
N TYR A 181 20.45 -4.16 9.50
CA TYR A 181 21.22 -4.85 8.48
C TYR A 181 21.40 -6.33 8.87
N LEU A 182 21.03 -7.20 7.94
CA LEU A 182 21.21 -8.63 8.02
C LEU A 182 22.32 -9.05 7.06
N LEU A 183 23.29 -9.76 7.60
CA LEU A 183 24.43 -10.31 6.87
C LEU A 183 24.18 -11.80 6.68
N SER A 184 24.27 -12.26 5.43
CA SER A 184 24.18 -13.67 5.10
C SER A 184 25.52 -14.19 4.63
N TYR A 185 25.88 -15.37 5.12
CA TYR A 185 27.09 -16.09 4.73
C TYR A 185 26.82 -17.59 4.83
N GLN A 186 27.13 -18.33 3.76
CA GLN A 186 26.91 -19.78 3.68
C GLN A 186 25.49 -20.20 4.11
N TYR A 187 24.49 -19.44 3.65
CA TYR A 187 23.07 -19.62 3.97
C TYR A 187 22.64 -19.32 5.41
N GLU A 188 23.58 -19.04 6.31
CA GLU A 188 23.29 -18.53 7.63
C GLU A 188 23.04 -17.02 7.57
N VAL A 189 22.23 -16.52 8.50
CA VAL A 189 21.84 -15.10 8.56
C VAL A 189 22.00 -14.61 9.99
N ARG A 190 22.64 -13.45 10.15
CA ARG A 190 22.77 -12.76 11.43
C ARG A 190 22.51 -11.26 11.30
N ARG A 191 22.34 -10.60 12.45
CA ARG A 191 22.37 -9.13 12.54
C ARG A 191 23.82 -8.65 12.42
N ALA A 192 24.01 -7.51 11.77
CA ALA A 192 25.28 -6.79 11.76
C ALA A 192 25.66 -6.27 13.17
N THR A 193 26.94 -6.34 13.52
CA THR A 193 27.47 -5.71 14.74
C THR A 193 27.40 -4.18 14.62
N GLU A 194 27.53 -3.46 15.73
CA GLU A 194 27.50 -1.99 15.68
C GLU A 194 28.65 -1.42 14.83
N GLU A 195 29.82 -2.07 14.86
CA GLU A 195 30.97 -1.73 14.02
C GLU A 195 30.67 -1.96 12.52
N GLU A 196 30.09 -3.11 12.18
CA GLU A 196 29.68 -3.42 10.81
C GLU A 196 28.59 -2.48 10.31
N ILE A 197 27.62 -2.12 11.15
CA ILE A 197 26.59 -1.12 10.83
C ILE A 197 27.26 0.20 10.46
N GLN A 198 28.23 0.66 11.25
CA GLN A 198 28.95 1.90 10.97
C GLN A 198 29.73 1.83 9.63
N ILE A 199 30.35 0.69 9.33
CA ILE A 199 31.02 0.44 8.05
C ILE A 199 30.01 0.54 6.90
N ILE A 200 28.86 -0.13 7.02
CA ILE A 200 27.81 -0.15 5.99
C ILE A 200 27.24 1.25 5.76
N GLU A 201 26.98 2.02 6.81
CA GLU A 201 26.47 3.39 6.70
C GLU A 201 27.47 4.32 6.00
N ASN A 202 28.77 4.16 6.28
CA ASN A 202 29.82 4.89 5.59
C ASN A 202 29.88 4.52 4.10
N ILE A 203 29.74 3.23 3.76
CA ILE A 203 29.64 2.76 2.37
C ILE A 203 28.40 3.35 1.69
N GLU A 204 27.23 3.33 2.32
CA GLU A 204 26.01 3.92 1.76
C GLU A 204 26.22 5.41 1.40
N GLN A 205 26.81 6.19 2.32
CA GLN A 205 27.10 7.60 2.09
C GLN A 205 28.09 7.82 0.95
N GLN A 206 29.15 7.00 0.87
CA GLN A 206 30.11 7.04 -0.23
C GLN A 206 29.43 6.73 -1.57
N VAL A 207 28.64 5.65 -1.63
CA VAL A 207 27.95 5.23 -2.85
C VAL A 207 26.94 6.28 -3.33
N LEU A 208 26.19 6.92 -2.41
CA LEU A 208 25.31 8.03 -2.75
C LEU A 208 26.06 9.18 -3.43
N LYS A 209 27.23 9.57 -2.89
CA LYS A 209 28.08 10.63 -3.46
C LYS A 209 28.63 10.23 -4.83
N ASP A 210 29.23 9.05 -4.94
CA ASP A 210 29.83 8.55 -6.18
C ASP A 210 28.82 8.45 -7.32
N MET A 211 27.59 8.04 -7.01
CA MET A 211 26.51 7.91 -7.98
C MET A 211 25.74 9.21 -8.21
N GLN A 212 26.13 10.31 -7.54
CA GLN A 212 25.48 11.62 -7.63
C GLN A 212 23.98 11.56 -7.29
N ILE A 213 23.63 10.74 -6.30
CA ILE A 213 22.26 10.60 -5.79
C ILE A 213 22.09 11.57 -4.62
N ASP A 214 21.61 12.77 -4.94
CA ASP A 214 21.23 13.82 -4.00
C ASP A 214 20.05 13.44 -3.08
N ASN A 215 19.17 12.54 -3.53
CA ASN A 215 17.94 12.18 -2.84
C ASN A 215 17.65 10.68 -2.98
N LYS A 216 17.68 9.95 -1.85
CA LYS A 216 17.40 8.50 -1.80
C LYS A 216 16.00 8.15 -2.32
N ASN A 217 15.05 9.09 -2.33
CA ASN A 217 13.72 8.88 -2.94
C ASN A 217 13.80 8.64 -4.46
N LYS A 218 14.86 9.07 -5.16
CA LYS A 218 15.07 8.74 -6.58
C LYS A 218 15.17 7.22 -6.80
N LEU A 219 15.70 6.48 -5.82
CA LEU A 219 15.77 5.01 -5.85
C LEU A 219 14.40 4.34 -5.77
N GLN A 220 13.37 5.05 -5.29
CA GLN A 220 12.01 4.49 -5.20
C GLN A 220 11.39 4.31 -6.59
N TYR A 221 11.70 5.22 -7.53
CA TYR A 221 11.04 5.30 -8.84
C TYR A 221 11.91 4.75 -9.99
N ASN A 222 13.18 4.43 -9.74
CA ASN A 222 14.09 3.87 -10.74
C ASN A 222 14.69 2.54 -10.27
N ASP A 223 14.09 1.43 -10.72
CA ASP A 223 14.49 0.08 -10.34
C ASP A 223 15.91 -0.28 -10.80
N LYS A 224 16.34 0.18 -11.98
CA LYS A 224 17.70 -0.05 -12.51
C LYS A 224 18.75 0.66 -11.65
N LEU A 225 18.49 1.93 -11.31
CA LEU A 225 19.36 2.71 -10.43
C LEU A 225 19.42 2.10 -9.03
N ARG A 226 18.25 1.71 -8.47
CA ARG A 226 18.18 1.04 -7.17
C ARG A 226 18.97 -0.26 -7.13
N LYS A 227 18.89 -1.09 -8.17
CA LYS A 227 19.67 -2.33 -8.28
C LYS A 227 21.16 -2.02 -8.25
N ARG A 228 21.65 -1.13 -9.14
CA ARG A 228 23.06 -0.71 -9.16
C ARG A 228 23.56 -0.15 -7.83
N TYR A 229 22.72 0.64 -7.15
CA TYR A 229 23.04 1.20 -5.84
C TYR A 229 23.29 0.11 -4.80
N TYR A 230 22.36 -0.85 -4.64
CA TYR A 230 22.52 -1.92 -3.65
C TYR A 230 23.57 -2.95 -4.04
N ASP A 231 23.77 -3.22 -5.34
CA ASP A 231 24.84 -4.10 -5.82
C ASP A 231 26.22 -3.51 -5.47
N LYS A 232 26.41 -2.19 -5.67
CA LYS A 232 27.66 -1.50 -5.32
C LYS A 232 27.92 -1.50 -3.80
N ILE A 233 26.89 -1.31 -2.98
CA ILE A 233 27.02 -1.42 -1.52
C ILE A 233 27.42 -2.83 -1.10
N ASN A 234 26.75 -3.85 -1.65
CA ASN A 234 27.08 -5.25 -1.33
C ASN A 234 28.54 -5.56 -1.66
N ASN A 235 29.00 -5.20 -2.87
CA ASN A 235 30.38 -5.43 -3.28
C ASN A 235 31.39 -4.76 -2.34
N LEU A 236 31.20 -3.47 -2.04
CA LEU A 236 32.10 -2.74 -1.13
C LEU A 236 32.04 -3.25 0.32
N ALA A 237 30.90 -3.80 0.75
CA ALA A 237 30.76 -4.39 2.07
C ALA A 237 31.48 -5.73 2.16
N MET A 238 31.41 -6.57 1.11
CA MET A 238 32.14 -7.85 1.05
C MET A 238 33.65 -7.66 1.13
N ASP A 239 34.18 -6.54 0.63
CA ASP A 239 35.61 -6.22 0.73
C ASP A 239 36.06 -5.81 2.15
N LYS A 240 35.12 -5.43 3.03
CA LYS A 240 35.40 -4.82 4.34
C LYS A 240 34.87 -5.62 5.54
N ILE A 241 33.98 -6.57 5.31
CA ILE A 241 33.33 -7.36 6.35
C ILE A 241 33.59 -8.82 6.03
N ASP A 242 34.28 -9.50 6.95
CA ASP A 242 34.58 -10.92 6.83
C ASP A 242 33.29 -11.76 6.89
N ASN A 243 33.28 -12.87 6.16
CA ASN A 243 32.16 -13.82 6.11
C ASN A 243 30.84 -13.12 5.72
N LEU A 244 30.82 -12.54 4.52
CA LEU A 244 29.66 -11.89 3.94
C LEU A 244 29.49 -12.30 2.48
N ASP A 245 28.36 -12.93 2.16
CA ASP A 245 27.92 -13.18 0.78
C ASP A 245 26.94 -12.11 0.30
N VAL A 246 25.99 -11.74 1.17
CA VAL A 246 24.93 -10.77 0.85
C VAL A 246 24.49 -9.99 2.10
N LEU A 247 24.33 -8.69 1.93
CA LEU A 247 23.77 -7.74 2.87
C LEU A 247 22.38 -7.27 2.42
N TYR A 248 21.43 -7.26 3.35
CA TYR A 248 20.10 -6.69 3.13
C TYR A 248 19.46 -6.17 4.42
N ILE A 249 18.40 -5.38 4.30
CA ILE A 249 17.63 -4.90 5.45
C ILE A 249 16.55 -5.92 5.81
N GLY A 250 16.39 -6.20 7.09
CA GLY A 250 15.30 -7.01 7.61
C GLY A 250 15.08 -6.79 9.10
N TYR A 251 14.49 -7.79 9.76
CA TYR A 251 14.19 -7.76 11.18
C TYR A 251 14.99 -8.83 11.91
N LYS A 252 15.62 -8.46 13.02
CA LYS A 252 15.92 -9.40 14.10
C LYS A 252 14.72 -9.42 15.04
N ILE A 253 14.21 -10.61 15.33
CA ILE A 253 13.05 -10.81 16.19
C ILE A 253 13.46 -11.78 17.30
N THR A 254 13.40 -11.34 18.55
CA THR A 254 13.51 -12.17 19.74
C THR A 254 12.10 -12.54 20.20
N ILE A 255 11.85 -13.83 20.43
CA ILE A 255 10.52 -14.38 20.69
C ILE A 255 10.37 -14.74 22.16
N ASN A 256 9.32 -14.23 22.79
CA ASN A 256 8.96 -14.54 24.17
C ASN A 256 7.80 -15.55 24.15
N LYS A 257 8.11 -16.83 23.90
CA LYS A 257 7.10 -17.89 23.70
C LYS A 257 6.13 -18.03 24.87
N ASP A 258 6.57 -17.76 26.10
CA ASP A 258 5.74 -17.87 27.30
C ASP A 258 4.62 -16.83 27.35
N ASN A 259 4.81 -15.69 26.68
CA ASN A 259 3.80 -14.64 26.60
C ASN A 259 2.79 -14.90 25.46
N ILE A 260 3.10 -15.78 24.51
CA ILE A 260 2.22 -16.08 23.39
C ILE A 260 1.18 -17.13 23.84
N PRO A 261 -0.13 -16.81 23.77
CA PRO A 261 -1.18 -17.69 24.26
C PRO A 261 -1.31 -18.95 23.40
N ASP A 262 -1.65 -20.07 24.03
CA ASP A 262 -1.87 -21.36 23.38
C ASP A 262 -3.32 -21.48 22.85
N GLU A 263 -3.73 -20.51 22.03
CA GLU A 263 -5.04 -20.54 21.38
C GLU A 263 -5.00 -21.38 20.11
N LYS A 264 -5.91 -22.35 20.00
CA LYS A 264 -6.09 -23.13 18.78
C LYS A 264 -6.91 -22.32 17.78
N HIS A 265 -6.23 -21.84 16.74
CA HIS A 265 -6.85 -21.21 15.57
C HIS A 265 -6.72 -22.13 14.35
N ASP A 266 -7.69 -22.09 13.44
CA ASP A 266 -7.49 -22.66 12.10
C ASP A 266 -6.61 -21.71 11.28
N ILE A 267 -5.29 -21.86 11.44
CA ILE A 267 -4.29 -21.03 10.77
C ILE A 267 -4.39 -21.13 9.24
N GLN A 268 -4.80 -22.29 8.72
CA GLN A 268 -4.93 -22.49 7.28
C GLN A 268 -6.11 -21.69 6.73
N GLN A 269 -7.28 -21.80 7.36
CA GLN A 269 -8.46 -21.00 6.98
C GLN A 269 -8.15 -19.49 7.07
N LEU A 270 -7.52 -19.04 8.17
CA LEU A 270 -7.14 -17.63 8.34
C LEU A 270 -6.21 -17.15 7.24
N ARG A 271 -5.24 -17.96 6.81
CA ARG A 271 -4.35 -17.64 5.68
C ARG A 271 -5.11 -17.50 4.38
N GLU A 272 -6.04 -18.40 4.10
CA GLU A 272 -6.85 -18.37 2.87
C GLU A 272 -7.77 -17.14 2.80
N GLU A 273 -8.45 -16.83 3.90
CA GLU A 273 -9.30 -15.64 4.01
C GLU A 273 -8.48 -14.34 3.88
N LEU A 274 -7.34 -14.29 4.57
CA LEU A 274 -6.42 -13.15 4.51
C LEU A 274 -5.87 -12.96 3.09
N ASN A 275 -5.47 -14.04 2.42
CA ASN A 275 -4.96 -14.02 1.06
C ASN A 275 -6.00 -13.49 0.07
N LYS A 276 -7.24 -14.01 0.16
CA LYS A 276 -8.37 -13.57 -0.66
C LYS A 276 -8.60 -12.06 -0.51
N LEU A 277 -8.68 -11.58 0.73
CA LEU A 277 -8.85 -10.17 1.02
C LEU A 277 -7.69 -9.31 0.46
N PHE A 278 -6.45 -9.78 0.61
CA PHE A 278 -5.27 -9.05 0.10
C PHE A 278 -5.25 -8.96 -1.43
N LYS A 279 -5.62 -10.05 -2.14
CA LYS A 279 -5.79 -10.08 -3.59
C LYS A 279 -6.86 -9.08 -4.05
N GLU A 280 -8.06 -9.15 -3.48
CA GLU A 280 -9.18 -8.26 -3.82
C GLU A 280 -8.79 -6.78 -3.62
N ARG A 281 -8.11 -6.46 -2.53
CA ARG A 281 -7.65 -5.09 -2.24
C ARG A 281 -6.56 -4.63 -3.20
N THR A 282 -5.69 -5.52 -3.63
CA THR A 282 -4.64 -5.21 -4.62
C THR A 282 -5.27 -4.91 -5.97
N LEU A 283 -6.18 -5.76 -6.45
CA LEU A 283 -6.92 -5.54 -7.69
C LEU A 283 -7.76 -4.26 -7.65
N MET A 284 -8.44 -3.98 -6.54
CA MET A 284 -9.19 -2.72 -6.35
C MET A 284 -8.28 -1.48 -6.45
N LYS A 285 -7.05 -1.53 -5.93
CA LYS A 285 -6.09 -0.42 -6.08
C LYS A 285 -5.65 -0.24 -7.52
N MET A 286 -5.46 -1.34 -8.25
CA MET A 286 -5.10 -1.31 -9.67
C MET A 286 -6.25 -0.77 -10.53
N GLN A 287 -7.49 -1.19 -10.27
CA GLN A 287 -8.68 -0.65 -10.94
C GLN A 287 -8.80 0.86 -10.70
N LYS A 288 -8.72 1.29 -9.44
CA LYS A 288 -8.77 2.73 -9.11
C LYS A 288 -7.66 3.54 -9.79
N ARG A 289 -6.48 2.94 -10.00
CA ARG A 289 -5.41 3.58 -10.77
C ARG A 289 -5.84 3.75 -12.22
N LYS A 290 -6.37 2.71 -12.86
CA LYS A 290 -6.91 2.76 -14.23
C LYS A 290 -8.02 3.80 -14.36
N ASP A 291 -9.03 3.77 -13.48
CA ASP A 291 -10.17 4.69 -13.49
C ASP A 291 -9.71 6.15 -13.45
N LYS A 292 -8.73 6.47 -12.59
CA LYS A 292 -8.15 7.82 -12.51
C LYS A 292 -7.54 8.28 -13.84
N TYR A 293 -6.90 7.38 -14.59
CA TYR A 293 -6.35 7.72 -15.91
C TYR A 293 -7.45 7.86 -16.96
N VAL A 294 -8.49 7.03 -16.91
CA VAL A 294 -9.66 7.16 -17.80
C VAL A 294 -10.35 8.51 -17.60
N GLU A 295 -10.62 8.90 -16.35
CA GLU A 295 -11.25 10.18 -16.01
C GLU A 295 -10.37 11.39 -16.41
N GLY A 296 -9.05 11.27 -16.22
CA GLY A 296 -8.10 12.35 -16.51
C GLY A 296 -7.71 12.48 -17.99
N ASN A 297 -8.03 11.47 -18.81
CA ASN A 297 -7.66 11.40 -20.23
C ASN A 297 -8.88 10.98 -21.06
N PRO A 298 -9.94 11.80 -21.11
CA PRO A 298 -11.15 11.46 -21.84
C PRO A 298 -10.84 11.32 -23.33
N TYR A 299 -11.12 10.13 -23.88
CA TYR A 299 -10.97 9.86 -25.31
C TYR A 299 -12.05 10.60 -26.12
N ILE A 300 -11.63 11.31 -27.17
CA ILE A 300 -12.51 11.74 -28.25
C ILE A 300 -11.98 11.09 -29.54
N GLY A 301 -12.32 9.81 -29.74
CA GLY A 301 -12.00 9.06 -30.95
C GLY A 301 -10.67 8.30 -30.94
N GLN A 302 -9.54 8.96 -30.65
CA GLN A 302 -8.21 8.31 -30.61
C GLN A 302 -7.34 8.78 -29.43
N PRO A 303 -6.37 7.96 -28.98
CA PRO A 303 -5.43 8.38 -27.93
C PRO A 303 -4.58 9.55 -28.42
N SER A 304 -4.27 10.49 -27.52
CA SER A 304 -3.34 11.58 -27.87
C SER A 304 -1.95 11.01 -28.18
N PRO A 305 -1.31 11.42 -29.29
CA PRO A 305 0.05 10.99 -29.62
C PRO A 305 1.11 11.51 -28.63
N PHE A 306 0.75 12.47 -27.77
CA PHE A 306 1.63 13.04 -26.75
C PHE A 306 1.52 12.31 -25.39
N TRP A 307 0.66 11.29 -25.29
CA TRP A 307 0.56 10.52 -24.06
C TRP A 307 1.76 9.58 -23.92
N GLU A 308 2.34 9.60 -22.73
CA GLU A 308 3.40 8.67 -22.34
C GLU A 308 2.91 7.22 -22.45
N GLU A 309 3.82 6.31 -22.79
CA GLU A 309 3.53 4.88 -23.00
C GLU A 309 2.77 4.27 -21.81
N PHE A 310 3.16 4.60 -20.57
CA PHE A 310 2.50 4.10 -19.37
C PHE A 310 1.03 4.54 -19.26
N VAL A 311 0.65 5.67 -19.86
CA VAL A 311 -0.74 6.15 -19.88
C VAL A 311 -1.53 5.27 -20.83
N LEU A 312 -1.00 5.03 -22.03
CA LEU A 312 -1.60 4.14 -23.03
C LEU A 312 -1.75 2.71 -22.47
N GLU A 313 -0.72 2.17 -21.83
CA GLU A 313 -0.74 0.85 -21.20
C GLU A 313 -1.79 0.72 -20.08
N ARG A 314 -2.08 1.80 -19.33
CA ARG A 314 -3.13 1.81 -18.30
C ARG A 314 -4.54 1.94 -18.87
N LEU A 315 -4.67 2.66 -19.98
CA LEU A 315 -5.95 2.85 -20.69
C LEU A 315 -6.32 1.61 -21.51
N ASN A 316 -5.35 0.76 -21.85
CA ASN A 316 -5.56 -0.53 -22.51
C ASN A 316 -6.66 -1.36 -21.81
N GLU A 317 -7.55 -1.95 -22.59
CA GLU A 317 -8.66 -2.78 -22.10
C GLU A 317 -8.18 -3.96 -21.25
N ASN A 318 -7.07 -4.59 -21.64
CA ASN A 318 -6.48 -5.77 -21.01
C ASN A 318 -5.67 -5.46 -19.75
N TYR A 319 -5.48 -4.20 -19.37
CA TYR A 319 -4.72 -3.83 -18.16
C TYR A 319 -5.16 -4.61 -16.90
N MET A 320 -6.48 -4.80 -16.73
CA MET A 320 -7.01 -5.55 -15.58
C MET A 320 -6.87 -7.07 -15.75
N GLN A 321 -6.86 -7.59 -16.98
CA GLN A 321 -6.53 -9.00 -17.23
C GLN A 321 -5.07 -9.26 -16.83
N TYR A 322 -4.15 -8.38 -17.19
CA TYR A 322 -2.74 -8.45 -16.78
C TYR A 322 -2.59 -8.37 -15.25
N ALA A 323 -3.30 -7.44 -14.62
CA ALA A 323 -3.35 -7.32 -13.16
C ALA A 323 -3.80 -8.63 -12.47
N ASN A 324 -4.86 -9.25 -12.99
CA ASN A 324 -5.36 -10.54 -12.49
C ASN A 324 -4.34 -11.67 -12.67
N TYR A 325 -3.71 -11.77 -13.84
CA TYR A 325 -2.66 -12.76 -14.10
C TYR A 325 -1.51 -12.63 -13.09
N ILE A 326 -1.00 -11.42 -12.88
CA ILE A 326 0.11 -11.17 -11.94
C ILE A 326 -0.30 -11.49 -10.51
N CYS A 327 -1.53 -11.11 -10.10
CA CYS A 327 -2.08 -11.46 -8.80
C CYS A 327 -2.15 -12.99 -8.61
N ASN A 328 -2.60 -13.75 -9.61
CA ASN A 328 -2.63 -15.20 -9.53
C ASN A 328 -1.22 -15.78 -9.42
N MET A 329 -0.28 -15.30 -10.23
CA MET A 329 1.09 -15.81 -10.25
C MET A 329 1.86 -15.55 -8.95
N LEU A 330 1.60 -14.42 -8.28
CA LEU A 330 2.44 -13.94 -7.16
C LEU A 330 1.73 -13.88 -5.81
N LEU A 331 0.40 -13.85 -5.77
CA LEU A 331 -0.38 -13.83 -4.54
C LEU A 331 -1.07 -15.17 -4.27
N ASP A 332 -1.42 -15.96 -5.28
CA ASP A 332 -2.07 -17.24 -5.04
C ASP A 332 -1.13 -18.25 -4.38
N LEU A 333 -1.56 -18.76 -3.23
CA LEU A 333 -0.80 -19.68 -2.40
C LEU A 333 -0.63 -21.06 -3.05
N LYS A 334 -1.50 -21.41 -4.02
CA LYS A 334 -1.46 -22.70 -4.74
C LYS A 334 -0.67 -22.63 -6.05
N THR A 335 -0.15 -21.47 -6.43
CA THR A 335 0.61 -21.31 -7.67
C THR A 335 1.91 -22.12 -7.64
N LYS A 336 2.21 -22.77 -8.76
CA LYS A 336 3.44 -23.54 -8.98
C LYS A 336 4.68 -22.66 -8.74
N ASP A 337 5.71 -23.26 -8.15
CA ASP A 337 7.01 -22.60 -7.97
C ASP A 337 7.69 -22.37 -9.33
N ILE A 338 8.06 -21.12 -9.61
CA ILE A 338 8.76 -20.72 -10.84
C ILE A 338 10.12 -20.09 -10.56
N ARG A 339 10.60 -20.12 -9.30
CA ARG A 339 11.79 -19.35 -8.88
C ARG A 339 13.05 -19.73 -9.66
N ASP A 340 13.22 -20.99 -10.05
CA ASP A 340 14.40 -21.42 -10.80
C ASP A 340 14.43 -20.86 -12.23
N TYR A 341 13.27 -20.69 -12.87
CA TYR A 341 13.17 -19.98 -14.15
C TYR A 341 13.52 -18.50 -14.04
N LEU A 342 13.31 -17.88 -12.86
CA LEU A 342 13.54 -16.46 -12.64
C LEU A 342 14.99 -16.14 -12.27
N LYS A 343 15.82 -17.15 -11.98
CA LYS A 343 17.25 -16.99 -11.67
C LYS A 343 18.14 -17.03 -12.92
N LEU A 344 17.66 -17.72 -13.97
CA LEU A 344 18.18 -17.65 -15.35
C LEU A 344 17.86 -16.27 -15.92
#